data_AF-T1ADF5-F1
#
_entry.id   AF-T1ADF5-F1
#
_cell.length_a   1.000
_cell.length_b   1.000
_cell.length_c   1.000
_cell.angle_alpha   90.00
_cell.angle_beta   90.00
_cell.angle_gamma   90.00
#
_symmetry.space_group_name_H-M   'P 1'
#
loop_
_entity.id
_entity.type
_entity.pdbx_description
1 polymer ?
#
loop_
_entity_poly.entity_id
_entity_poly.type
_entity_poly.pdbx_seq_one_letter_code
_entity_poly.pdbx_strand_id
1 'polypeptide(L)'
;MNAQAPSALRHLIAICQHERDWHKAILYARRLEETSGERQSLQIAHFYCELAERAQTHGAMQDAADYLQQAFVAHPKFVRALILRGRFAAVAADYT
;
A
#
# COMPACT_ATOMS: atom_id res chain seq x y z
N MET A 1 -12.16 -13.96 24.48
CA MET A 1 -11.76 -12.96 23.47
C MET A 1 -10.25 -13.02 23.33
N ASN A 2 -9.73 -13.51 22.19
CA ASN A 2 -8.29 -13.71 21.99
C ASN A 2 -7.57 -12.39 21.64
N ALA A 3 -7.31 -11.56 22.64
CA ALA A 3 -6.57 -10.29 22.50
C ALA A 3 -5.14 -10.47 21.94
N GLN A 4 -4.61 -11.69 21.98
CA GLN A 4 -3.28 -12.02 21.45
C GLN A 4 -3.20 -11.96 19.92
N ALA A 5 -4.29 -12.27 19.21
CA ALA A 5 -4.27 -12.32 17.75
C ALA A 5 -4.07 -10.93 17.10
N PRO A 6 -4.78 -9.86 17.49
CA PRO A 6 -4.50 -8.51 17.01
C PRO A 6 -3.08 -8.02 17.34
N SER A 7 -2.56 -8.34 18.54
CA SER A 7 -1.19 -7.96 18.93
C SER A 7 -0.13 -8.62 18.05
N ALA A 8 -0.26 -9.92 17.77
CA ALA A 8 0.65 -10.63 16.88
C ALA A 8 0.62 -10.07 15.44
N LEU A 9 -0.58 -9.75 14.92
CA LEU A 9 -0.73 -9.15 13.59
C LEU A 9 -0.03 -7.79 13.48
N ARG A 10 -0.13 -6.94 14.50
CA ARG A 10 0.59 -5.65 14.53
C ARG A 10 2.12 -5.83 14.47
N HIS A 11 2.65 -6.81 15.20
CA HIS A 11 4.08 -7.12 15.11
C HIS A 11 4.50 -7.63 13.73
N LEU A 12 3.71 -8.52 13.12
CA LEU A 12 3.98 -8.99 11.75
C LEU A 12 3.95 -7.84 10.74
N ILE A 13 2.98 -6.92 10.86
CA ILE A 13 2.91 -5.71 10.03
C ILE A 13 4.18 -4.85 10.20
N ALA A 14 4.68 -4.68 11.44
CA ALA A 14 5.90 -3.91 11.69
C ALA A 14 7.15 -4.58 11.09
N ILE A 15 7.27 -5.91 11.19
CA ILE A 15 8.38 -6.66 10.58
C ILE A 15 8.34 -6.53 9.06
N CYS A 16 7.18 -6.76 8.44
CA CYS A 16 7.03 -6.64 6.99
C CYS A 16 7.33 -5.22 6.48
N GLN A 17 6.99 -4.18 7.26
CA GLN A 17 7.37 -2.80 6.92
C GLN A 17 8.89 -2.60 6.96
N HIS A 18 9.56 -3.11 7.99
CA HIS A 18 11.02 -3.03 8.11
C HIS A 18 11.72 -3.77 6.96
N GLU A 19 11.22 -4.95 6.59
CA GLU A 19 11.73 -5.75 5.47
C GLU A 19 11.29 -5.24 4.08
N ARG A 20 10.38 -4.27 4.03
CA ARG A 20 9.73 -3.77 2.80
C ARG A 20 8.99 -4.86 2.02
N ASP A 21 8.44 -5.85 2.72
CA ASP A 21 7.54 -6.87 2.18
C ASP A 21 6.09 -6.35 2.22
N TRP A 22 5.80 -5.42 1.31
CA TRP A 22 4.53 -4.70 1.29
C TRP A 22 3.32 -5.60 1.03
N HIS A 23 3.47 -6.65 0.23
CA HIS A 23 2.38 -7.60 -0.02
C HIS A 23 1.97 -8.34 1.26
N LYS A 24 2.94 -8.82 2.06
CA LYS A 24 2.62 -9.41 3.37
C LYS A 24 2.09 -8.37 4.35
N ALA A 25 2.61 -7.15 4.34
CA ALA A 25 2.09 -6.07 5.19
C ALA A 25 0.60 -5.80 4.91
N ILE A 26 0.20 -5.76 3.64
CA ILE A 26 -1.21 -5.61 3.23
C ILE A 26 -2.07 -6.79 3.70
N LEU A 27 -1.58 -8.03 3.52
CA LEU A 27 -2.27 -9.24 3.97
C LEU A 27 -2.57 -9.18 5.47
N TYR A 28 -1.57 -8.87 6.29
CA TYR A 28 -1.74 -8.80 7.73
C TYR A 28 -2.56 -7.59 8.19
N ALA A 29 -2.46 -6.45 7.50
CA ALA A 29 -3.30 -5.28 7.77
C ALA A 29 -4.79 -5.55 7.52
N ARG A 30 -5.15 -6.23 6.42
CA ARG A 30 -6.53 -6.65 6.17
C ARG A 30 -7.05 -7.61 7.26
N ARG A 31 -6.24 -8.60 7.61
CA ARG A 31 -6.60 -9.54 8.69
C ARG A 31 -6.73 -8.86 10.05
N LEU A 32 -5.92 -7.84 10.33
CA LEU A 32 -6.04 -7.03 11.54
C LEU A 32 -7.38 -6.28 11.55
N GLU A 33 -7.75 -5.62 10.46
CA GLU A 33 -9.03 -4.92 10.32
C GLU A 33 -10.22 -5.88 10.55
N GLU A 34 -10.18 -7.08 9.98
CA GLU A 34 -11.20 -8.12 10.18
C GLU A 34 -11.28 -8.61 11.63
N THR A 35 -10.13 -8.74 12.31
CA THR A 35 -10.07 -9.34 13.66
C THR A 35 -10.32 -8.33 14.78
N SER A 36 -9.87 -7.07 14.63
CA SER A 36 -9.99 -6.03 15.65
C SER A 36 -11.09 -5.00 15.37
N GLY A 37 -11.58 -4.91 14.13
CA GLY A 37 -12.45 -3.83 13.68
C GLY A 37 -11.75 -2.48 13.50
N GLU A 38 -10.44 -2.39 13.77
CA GLU A 38 -9.66 -1.17 13.58
C GLU A 38 -9.39 -0.95 12.10
N ARG A 39 -9.84 0.19 11.56
CA ARG A 39 -9.62 0.52 10.15
C ARG A 39 -8.14 0.59 9.81
N GLN A 40 -7.72 -0.19 8.81
CA GLN A 40 -6.34 -0.22 8.27
C GLN A 40 -6.23 0.39 6.87
N SER A 41 -7.31 0.94 6.32
CA SER A 41 -7.38 1.53 4.98
C SER A 41 -6.22 2.49 4.65
N LEU A 42 -5.84 3.37 5.58
CA LEU A 42 -4.72 4.31 5.38
C LEU A 42 -3.38 3.58 5.22
N GLN A 43 -3.12 2.57 6.04
CA GLN A 43 -1.88 1.81 6.03
C GLN A 43 -1.76 0.94 4.78
N ILE A 44 -2.87 0.30 4.39
CA ILE A 44 -2.98 -0.47 3.14
C ILE A 44 -2.74 0.44 1.93
N ALA A 45 -3.34 1.63 1.89
CA ALA A 45 -3.11 2.59 0.81
C ALA A 45 -1.65 3.04 0.74
N HIS A 46 -1.00 3.25 1.89
CA HIS A 46 0.42 3.56 1.95
C HIS A 46 1.28 2.43 1.36
N PHE A 47 1.04 1.16 1.72
CA PHE A 47 1.79 0.01 1.19
C PHE A 47 1.62 -0.15 -0.33
N TYR A 48 0.42 0.13 -0.86
CA TYR A 48 0.22 0.17 -2.31
C TYR A 48 1.00 1.31 -2.99
N CYS A 49 1.13 2.48 -2.35
CA CYS A 49 2.00 3.52 -2.88
C CYS A 49 3.49 3.10 -2.91
N GLU A 50 3.97 2.37 -1.90
CA GLU A 50 5.34 1.82 -1.90
C GLU A 50 5.56 0.84 -3.05
N LEU A 51 4.57 -0.03 -3.30
CA LEU A 51 4.59 -0.96 -4.45
C LEU A 51 4.58 -0.22 -5.78
N ALA A 52 3.78 0.84 -5.89
CA ALA A 52 3.70 1.65 -7.10
C ALA A 52 5.04 2.34 -7.42
N GLU A 53 5.68 2.96 -6.43
CA GLU A 53 7.01 3.57 -6.62
C GLU A 53 8.06 2.52 -6.96
N ARG A 54 8.05 1.36 -6.30
CA ARG A 54 8.97 0.26 -6.64
C ARG A 54 8.76 -0.23 -8.06
N ALA A 55 7.53 -0.42 -8.51
CA ALA A 55 7.23 -0.83 -9.88
C ALA A 55 7.72 0.22 -10.89
N GLN A 56 7.47 1.50 -10.61
CA GLN A 56 7.93 2.60 -11.45
C GLN A 56 9.46 2.62 -11.58
N THR A 57 10.21 2.41 -10.48
CA THR A 57 11.68 2.38 -10.52
C THR A 57 12.24 1.22 -11.36
N HIS A 58 11.47 0.14 -11.53
CA HIS A 58 11.83 -0.98 -12.41
C HIS A 58 11.30 -0.83 -13.84
N GLY A 59 10.68 0.30 -14.18
CA GLY A 59 10.09 0.54 -15.51
C GLY A 59 8.74 -0.15 -15.73
N ALA A 60 8.19 -0.82 -14.71
CA ALA A 60 6.90 -1.51 -14.79
C ALA A 60 5.73 -0.52 -14.58
N MET A 61 5.51 0.36 -15.55
CA MET A 61 4.52 1.45 -15.43
C MET A 61 3.06 0.96 -15.32
N GLN A 62 2.73 -0.17 -15.95
CA GLN A 62 1.40 -0.79 -15.82
C GLN A 62 1.14 -1.24 -14.37
N ASP A 63 2.06 -2.03 -13.81
CA ASP A 63 2.00 -2.45 -12.40
C ASP A 63 1.94 -1.24 -11.45
N ALA A 64 2.72 -0.19 -11.73
CA ALA A 64 2.70 1.04 -10.94
C ALA A 64 1.33 1.72 -10.93
N ALA A 65 0.66 1.77 -12.09
CA ALA A 65 -0.70 2.31 -12.22
C ALA A 65 -1.72 1.43 -11.49
N ASP A 66 -1.61 0.11 -11.60
CA ASP A 66 -2.50 -0.83 -10.91
C ASP A 66 -2.38 -0.72 -9.39
N TYR A 67 -1.16 -0.63 -8.87
CA TYR A 67 -0.93 -0.40 -7.44
C TYR A 67 -1.49 0.95 -6.98
N LEU A 68 -1.37 2.03 -7.77
CA LEU A 68 -2.02 3.30 -7.44
C LEU A 68 -3.54 3.17 -7.40
N GLN A 69 -4.13 2.41 -8.33
CA GLN A 69 -5.56 2.16 -8.32
C GLN A 69 -5.97 1.41 -7.05
N GLN A 70 -5.21 0.41 -6.63
CA GLN A 70 -5.44 -0.30 -5.36
C GLN A 70 -5.31 0.63 -4.14
N ALA A 71 -4.38 1.59 -4.15
CA ALA A 71 -4.27 2.60 -3.09
C ALA A 71 -5.55 3.45 -2.99
N PHE A 72 -6.14 3.87 -4.12
CA PHE A 72 -7.40 4.63 -4.13
C PHE A 72 -8.62 3.80 -3.74
N VAL A 73 -8.64 2.51 -4.09
CA VAL A 73 -9.69 1.58 -3.63
C VAL A 73 -9.64 1.43 -2.11
N ALA A 74 -8.43 1.30 -1.54
CA ALA A 74 -8.26 1.20 -0.09
C ALA A 74 -8.61 2.51 0.63
N HIS A 75 -8.14 3.66 0.13
CA HIS A 75 -8.43 4.96 0.72
C HIS A 75 -8.69 6.02 -0.38
N PRO A 76 -9.97 6.31 -0.67
CA PRO A 76 -10.33 7.34 -1.64
C PRO A 76 -9.72 8.69 -1.25
N LYS A 77 -9.19 9.43 -2.24
CA LYS A 77 -8.52 10.73 -2.06
C LYS A 77 -7.24 10.68 -1.20
N PHE A 78 -6.55 9.54 -1.13
CA PHE A 78 -5.24 9.47 -0.48
C PHE A 78 -4.24 10.42 -1.17
N VAL A 79 -3.82 11.46 -0.46
CA VAL A 79 -2.99 12.55 -1.00
C VAL A 79 -1.69 12.03 -1.62
N ARG A 80 -1.03 11.05 -0.99
CA ARG A 80 0.19 10.46 -1.54
C ARG A 80 -0.05 9.78 -2.89
N ALA A 81 -1.12 9.00 -3.02
CA ALA A 81 -1.46 8.36 -4.28
C ALA A 81 -1.78 9.40 -5.37
N LEU A 82 -2.42 10.53 -5.02
CA LEU A 82 -2.66 11.63 -5.96
C LEU A 82 -1.35 12.26 -6.45
N ILE A 83 -0.40 12.52 -5.55
CA ILE A 83 0.92 13.07 -5.89
C ILE A 83 1.69 12.11 -6.80
N LEU A 84 1.72 10.82 -6.48
CA LEU A 84 2.40 9.82 -7.28
C LEU A 84 1.80 9.67 -8.68
N ARG A 85 0.47 9.68 -8.79
CA ARG A 85 -0.21 9.65 -10.08
C ARG A 85 0.20 10.84 -10.96
N GLY A 86 0.28 12.04 -10.37
CA GLY A 86 0.77 13.23 -11.07
C GLY A 86 2.22 13.08 -11.54
N ARG A 87 3.10 12.59 -10.67
CA ARG A 87 4.52 12.33 -11.01
C ARG A 87 4.66 11.33 -12.16
N PHE A 88 3.90 10.23 -12.13
CA PHE A 88 3.99 9.20 -13.17
C PHE A 88 3.48 9.71 -14.52
N ALA A 89 2.43 10.54 -14.52
CA ALA A 89 1.93 11.17 -15.73
C ALA A 89 2.94 12.16 -16.34
N ALA A 90 3.64 12.95 -15.52
CA ALA A 90 4.68 13.86 -16.00
C ALA A 90 5.84 13.10 -16.66
N VAL A 91 6.32 12.02 -16.02
CA VAL A 91 7.38 11.17 -16.59
C VAL A 91 6.94 10.54 -17.91
N ALA A 92 5.69 10.06 -18.02
CA ALA A 92 5.18 9.49 -19.27
C ALA A 92 5.11 10.52 -20.41
N ALA A 93 4.80 11.79 -20.11
CA ALA A 93 4.74 12.86 -21.09
C ALA A 93 6.14 13.29 -21.59
N ASP A 94 7.19 13.14 -20.78
CA ASP A 94 8.57 13.45 -21.19
C ASP A 94 9.14 12.41 -22.19
N TYR A 95 8.48 11.26 -22.36
CA TYR A 95 8.86 10.22 -23.33
C TYR A 95 8.05 10.23 -24.64
N THR A 96 7.16 11.22 -24.83
CA THR A 96 6.36 11.42 -26.06
C THR A 96 6.80 12.67 -26.79
#